data_AF-A0A0A9B340-F1
#
_entry.id   AF-A0A0A9B340-F1
#
_cell.length_a   1.000
_cell.length_b   1.000
_cell.length_c   1.000
_cell.angle_alpha   90.00
_cell.angle_beta   90.00
_cell.angle_gamma   90.00
#
_symmetry.space_group_name_H-M   'P 1'
#
loop_
_entity.id
_entity.type
_entity.pdbx_description
1 polymer ?
#
loop_
_entity_poly.entity_id
_entity_poly.type
_entity_poly.pdbx_seq_one_letter_code
_entity_poly.pdbx_strand_id
1 'polypeptide(L)'
;MMTEVKWRISKYMPTAEEYITNAFMTFALGPIVLPALYLVGPKIPESVVRDPEYSELFRLMSTCGRLLNDAQTYEREYSEGKVNSVSLLVLDSGGSMSIEEARREIQKPIETCRRDLLRLVLREEGAVPRPCKELFWKMCKVCYFFYFRSDGFSSPEEKAGEVDAVINKPLQLKGSSGHVSFGEKN
;
A
#
# COMPACT_ATOMS: atom_id res chain seq x y z
N MET A 1 15.14 3.18 -3.94
CA MET A 1 15.22 2.87 -5.38
C MET A 1 16.67 2.64 -5.83
N MET A 2 17.64 3.50 -5.45
CA MET A 2 19.04 3.32 -5.88
C MET A 2 19.64 1.96 -5.48
N THR A 3 19.30 1.44 -4.30
CA THR A 3 19.74 0.11 -3.84
C THR A 3 19.26 -1.01 -4.76
N GLU A 4 17.97 -1.05 -5.09
CA GLU A 4 17.41 -2.03 -6.04
C GLU A 4 18.06 -1.95 -7.42
N VAL A 5 18.33 -0.72 -7.90
CA VAL A 5 19.05 -0.53 -9.16
C VAL A 5 20.47 -1.12 -9.10
N LYS A 6 21.19 -0.88 -8.00
CA LYS A 6 22.51 -1.45 -7.78
C LYS A 6 22.45 -2.98 -7.76
N TRP A 7 21.52 -3.57 -7.00
CA TRP A 7 21.33 -5.02 -6.95
C TRP A 7 21.10 -5.61 -8.34
N ARG A 8 20.23 -4.98 -9.15
CA ARG A 8 19.96 -5.42 -10.52
C ARG A 8 21.20 -5.33 -11.42
N ILE A 9 21.94 -4.22 -11.37
CA ILE A 9 23.13 -4.03 -12.22
C ILE A 9 24.25 -5.00 -11.82
N SER A 10 24.47 -5.21 -10.53
CA SER A 10 25.51 -6.13 -10.03
C SER A 10 25.08 -7.60 -10.02
N LYS A 11 23.81 -7.89 -10.38
CA LYS A 11 23.18 -9.21 -10.24
C LYS A 11 23.27 -9.77 -8.82
N TYR A 12 23.29 -8.87 -7.84
CA TYR A 12 23.27 -9.26 -6.43
C TYR A 12 21.85 -9.67 -6.05
N MET A 13 21.75 -10.85 -5.41
CA MET A 13 20.50 -11.35 -4.86
C MET A 13 20.44 -11.03 -3.36
N PRO A 14 19.61 -10.07 -2.92
CA PRO A 14 19.44 -9.79 -1.51
C PRO A 14 18.71 -10.94 -0.81
N THR A 15 18.93 -11.09 0.49
CA THR A 15 18.05 -11.95 1.31
C THR A 15 16.65 -11.34 1.41
N ALA A 16 15.64 -12.14 1.75
CA ALA A 16 14.28 -11.62 1.97
C ALA A 16 14.25 -10.48 3.03
N GLU A 17 15.08 -10.58 4.07
CA GLU A 17 15.21 -9.56 5.13
C GLU A 17 15.88 -8.26 4.62
N GLU A 18 16.97 -8.40 3.86
CA GLU A 18 17.67 -7.27 3.25
C GLU A 18 16.75 -6.54 2.26
N TYR A 19 16.05 -7.32 1.42
CA TYR A 19 15.08 -6.81 0.48
C TYR A 19 14.00 -6.00 1.19
N ILE A 20 13.29 -6.58 2.17
CA ILE A 20 12.12 -5.91 2.76
C ILE A 20 12.52 -4.63 3.51
N THR A 21 13.70 -4.63 4.16
CA THR A 21 14.24 -3.47 4.88
C THR A 21 14.48 -2.27 3.97
N ASN A 22 14.86 -2.50 2.71
CA ASN A 22 14.90 -1.45 1.70
C ASN A 22 13.52 -1.22 1.07
N ALA A 23 12.80 -2.28 0.71
CA ALA A 23 11.62 -2.23 -0.15
C ALA A 23 10.42 -1.49 0.46
N PHE A 24 10.26 -1.50 1.79
CA PHE A 24 9.21 -0.71 2.45
C PHE A 24 9.46 0.79 2.32
N MET A 25 10.72 1.23 2.38
CA MET A 25 11.11 2.63 2.19
C MET A 25 10.91 3.08 0.74
N THR A 26 11.12 2.18 -0.22
CA THR A 26 11.10 2.48 -1.65
C THR A 26 9.74 2.30 -2.31
N PHE A 27 8.73 1.82 -1.57
CA PHE A 27 7.33 1.73 -2.01
C PHE A 27 6.63 3.10 -2.16
N ALA A 28 7.39 4.20 -2.16
CA ALA A 28 6.95 5.58 -2.39
C ALA A 28 5.97 6.19 -1.37
N LEU A 29 5.49 5.43 -0.38
CA LEU A 29 4.55 5.96 0.61
C LEU A 29 5.15 7.02 1.54
N GLY A 30 6.47 7.07 1.71
CA GLY A 30 7.14 8.10 2.51
C GLY A 30 6.83 9.52 2.00
N PRO A 31 7.19 9.84 0.74
CA PRO A 31 6.85 11.12 0.11
C PRO A 31 5.35 11.42 -0.02
N ILE A 32 4.47 10.42 0.06
CA ILE A 32 3.01 10.61 -0.08
C ILE A 32 2.35 10.87 1.27
N VAL A 33 2.55 9.95 2.23
CA VAL A 33 1.81 9.93 3.50
C VAL A 33 2.41 10.90 4.49
N LEU A 34 3.73 10.92 4.65
CA LEU A 34 4.38 11.70 5.71
C LEU A 34 4.12 13.21 5.57
N PRO A 35 4.19 13.83 4.37
CA PRO A 35 3.79 15.23 4.19
C PRO A 35 2.29 15.45 4.42
N ALA A 36 1.44 14.52 3.99
CA ALA A 36 -0.01 14.65 4.15
C ALA A 36 -0.45 14.66 5.63
N LEU A 37 0.33 14.07 6.55
CA LEU A 37 0.05 14.12 7.99
C LEU A 37 -0.01 15.57 8.52
N TYR A 38 0.76 16.49 7.97
CA TYR A 38 0.72 17.90 8.37
C TYR A 38 -0.55 18.64 7.94
N LEU A 39 -1.39 17.99 7.10
CA LEU A 39 -2.62 18.55 6.56
C LEU A 39 -3.88 17.92 7.17
N VAL A 40 -3.75 16.98 8.11
CA VAL A 40 -4.89 16.28 8.73
C VAL A 40 -5.54 17.04 9.90
N GLY A 41 -4.96 18.16 10.33
CA GLY A 41 -5.53 19.06 11.34
C GLY A 41 -4.68 19.24 12.60
N PRO A 42 -4.39 18.17 13.37
CA PRO A 42 -3.54 18.28 14.56
C PRO A 42 -2.13 18.75 14.25
N LYS A 43 -1.53 19.55 15.14
CA LYS A 43 -0.11 19.90 15.06
C LYS A 43 0.75 18.67 15.37
N ILE A 44 1.78 18.45 14.57
CA ILE A 44 2.76 17.37 14.76
C ILE A 44 4.09 18.02 15.15
N PRO A 45 4.41 18.10 16.46
CA PRO A 45 5.71 18.59 16.89
C PRO A 45 6.82 17.60 16.51
N GLU A 46 8.05 18.08 16.47
CA GLU A 46 9.22 17.26 16.11
C GLU A 46 9.39 16.04 17.03
N SER A 47 9.03 16.15 18.31
CA SER A 47 9.04 15.01 19.24
C SER A 47 8.17 13.86 18.79
N VAL A 48 7.03 14.12 18.14
CA VAL A 48 6.14 13.08 17.59
C VAL A 48 6.75 12.44 16.35
N VAL A 49 7.42 13.21 15.49
CA VAL A 49 8.09 12.68 14.29
C VAL A 49 9.26 11.77 14.66
N ARG A 50 9.95 12.07 15.77
CA ARG A 50 11.05 11.28 16.32
C ARG A 50 10.58 10.11 17.19
N ASP A 51 9.28 10.02 17.49
CA ASP A 51 8.73 8.97 18.35
C ASP A 51 8.73 7.60 17.64
N PRO A 52 9.10 6.50 18.31
CA PRO A 52 9.06 5.16 17.73
C PRO A 52 7.67 4.74 17.21
N GLU A 53 6.58 5.25 17.77
CA GLU A 53 5.23 4.99 17.26
C GLU A 53 5.06 5.50 15.82
N TYR A 54 5.62 6.68 15.50
CA TYR A 54 5.50 7.28 14.17
C TYR A 54 6.23 6.43 13.12
N SER A 55 7.47 6.04 13.40
CA SER A 55 8.26 5.20 12.50
C SER A 55 7.66 3.80 12.35
N GLU A 56 7.10 3.24 13.42
CA GLU A 56 6.48 1.92 13.38
C GLU A 56 5.16 1.91 12.59
N LEU A 57 4.30 2.93 12.75
CA LEU A 57 3.11 3.11 11.92
C LEU A 57 3.46 3.15 10.43
N PHE A 58 4.50 3.94 10.09
CA PHE A 58 4.99 4.06 8.73
C PHE A 58 5.54 2.73 8.20
N ARG A 59 6.37 2.04 9.00
CA ARG A 59 6.98 0.76 8.64
C ARG A 59 5.91 -0.30 8.38
N LEU A 60 4.96 -0.50 9.31
CA LEU A 60 3.90 -1.49 9.17
C LEU A 60 3.01 -1.24 7.95
N MET A 61 2.58 0.02 7.74
CA MET A 61 1.79 0.40 6.57
C MET A 61 2.57 0.14 5.27
N SER A 62 3.83 0.57 5.20
CA SER A 62 4.62 0.48 3.96
C SER A 62 5.03 -0.94 3.65
N THR A 63 5.39 -1.75 4.66
CA THR A 63 5.66 -3.18 4.49
C THR A 63 4.41 -3.91 4.03
N CYS A 64 3.24 -3.61 4.61
CA CYS A 64 1.99 -4.21 4.16
C CYS A 64 1.70 -3.89 2.69
N GLY A 65 1.81 -2.62 2.30
CA GLY A 65 1.61 -2.19 0.92
C GLY A 65 2.62 -2.79 -0.06
N ARG A 66 3.90 -2.85 0.30
CA ARG A 66 4.96 -3.50 -0.48
C ARG A 66 4.68 -4.97 -0.71
N LEU A 67 4.38 -5.73 0.35
CA LEU A 67 4.12 -7.17 0.22
C LEU A 67 2.85 -7.46 -0.59
N LEU A 68 1.81 -6.65 -0.43
CA LEU A 68 0.61 -6.73 -1.28
C LEU A 68 0.93 -6.50 -2.75
N ASN A 69 1.72 -5.46 -3.04
CA ASN A 69 2.19 -5.17 -4.39
C ASN A 69 2.99 -6.37 -4.95
N ASP A 70 4.05 -6.79 -4.28
CA ASP A 70 4.91 -7.90 -4.71
C ASP A 70 4.12 -9.19 -5.00
N ALA A 71 3.11 -9.50 -4.18
CA ALA A 71 2.25 -10.67 -4.36
C ALA A 71 1.41 -10.64 -5.64
N GLN A 72 1.18 -9.46 -6.24
CA GLN A 72 0.39 -9.29 -7.45
C GLN A 72 1.20 -8.87 -8.67
N THR A 73 2.37 -8.26 -8.48
CA THR A 73 3.19 -7.70 -9.55
C THR A 73 4.34 -8.59 -9.98
N TYR A 74 4.55 -9.72 -9.31
CA TYR A 74 5.74 -10.56 -9.53
C TYR A 74 5.96 -10.95 -10.98
N GLU A 75 4.92 -11.34 -11.74
CA GLU A 75 5.09 -11.81 -13.12
C GLU A 75 5.70 -10.73 -14.00
N ARG A 76 5.13 -9.53 -13.93
CA ARG A 76 5.63 -8.37 -14.66
C ARG A 76 7.03 -8.00 -14.18
N GLU A 77 7.23 -7.86 -12.88
CA GLU A 77 8.52 -7.43 -12.33
C GLU A 77 9.65 -8.40 -12.64
N TYR A 78 9.36 -9.71 -12.58
CA TYR A 78 10.29 -10.76 -12.95
C TYR A 78 10.67 -10.67 -14.44
N SER A 79 9.70 -10.41 -15.32
CA SER A 79 9.96 -10.18 -16.75
C SER A 79 10.85 -8.96 -17.02
N GLU A 80 10.85 -7.97 -16.12
CA GLU A 80 11.70 -6.78 -16.16
C GLU A 80 13.06 -7.00 -15.47
N GLY A 81 13.35 -8.22 -15.01
CA GLY A 81 14.58 -8.55 -14.29
C GLY A 81 14.66 -7.93 -12.89
N LYS A 82 13.52 -7.60 -12.28
CA LYS A 82 13.44 -7.12 -10.90
C LYS A 82 13.17 -8.28 -9.95
N VAL A 83 13.80 -8.24 -8.78
CA VAL A 83 13.52 -9.15 -7.68
C VAL A 83 12.51 -8.51 -6.72
N ASN A 84 11.63 -9.34 -6.18
CA ASN A 84 10.65 -8.98 -5.17
C ASN A 84 10.46 -10.12 -4.16
N SER A 85 9.66 -9.92 -3.11
CA SER A 85 9.49 -10.93 -2.05
C SER A 85 9.05 -12.30 -2.56
N VAL A 86 8.19 -12.38 -3.59
CA VAL A 86 7.72 -13.66 -4.16
C VAL A 86 8.89 -14.39 -4.80
N SER A 87 9.62 -13.71 -5.68
CA SER A 87 10.76 -14.31 -6.40
C SER A 87 11.87 -14.74 -5.45
N LEU A 88 12.14 -13.98 -4.39
CA LEU A 88 13.17 -14.31 -3.41
C LEU A 88 12.80 -15.58 -2.63
N LEU A 89 11.55 -15.75 -2.21
CA LEU A 89 11.12 -16.98 -1.51
C LEU A 89 11.30 -18.24 -2.37
N VAL A 90 10.98 -18.16 -3.68
CA VAL A 90 11.16 -19.30 -4.60
C VAL A 90 12.64 -19.60 -4.83
N LEU A 91 13.48 -18.58 -4.93
CA LEU A 91 14.92 -18.74 -5.10
C LEU A 91 15.58 -19.31 -3.83
N ASP A 92 15.24 -18.78 -2.67
CA ASP A 92 15.76 -19.20 -1.36
C ASP A 92 15.36 -20.65 -1.04
N SER A 93 14.22 -21.12 -1.56
CA SER A 93 13.79 -22.51 -1.40
C SER A 93 14.53 -23.50 -2.32
N GLY A 94 15.48 -23.04 -3.13
CA GLY A 94 16.19 -23.86 -4.12
C GLY A 94 15.26 -24.45 -5.18
N GLY A 95 14.15 -23.78 -5.50
CA GLY A 95 13.15 -24.25 -6.47
C GLY A 95 12.14 -25.27 -5.94
N SER A 96 12.17 -25.61 -4.65
CA SER A 96 11.16 -26.48 -4.02
C SER A 96 9.77 -25.83 -3.85
N MET A 97 9.68 -24.50 -3.85
CA MET A 97 8.46 -23.74 -3.63
C MET A 97 7.91 -23.22 -4.97
N SER A 98 6.63 -23.44 -5.24
CA SER A 98 5.97 -22.81 -6.39
C SER A 98 5.72 -21.33 -6.14
N ILE A 99 5.42 -20.57 -7.20
CA ILE A 99 5.04 -19.17 -7.04
C ILE A 99 3.75 -19.03 -6.23
N GLU A 100 2.77 -19.90 -6.45
CA GLU A 100 1.51 -19.90 -5.70
C GLU A 100 1.76 -20.16 -4.20
N GLU A 101 2.72 -21.03 -3.88
CA GLU A 101 3.15 -21.26 -2.50
C GLU A 101 3.83 -20.03 -1.91
N ALA A 102 4.76 -19.40 -2.63
CA ALA A 102 5.41 -18.17 -2.19
C ALA A 102 4.41 -17.03 -1.96
N ARG A 103 3.41 -16.87 -2.84
CA ARG A 103 2.32 -15.89 -2.68
C ARG A 103 1.46 -16.18 -1.45
N ARG A 104 1.21 -17.45 -1.14
CA ARG A 104 0.51 -17.87 0.09
C ARG A 104 1.35 -17.58 1.33
N GLU A 105 2.65 -17.87 1.30
CA GLU A 105 3.55 -17.58 2.43
C GLU A 105 3.63 -16.08 2.75
N ILE A 106 3.60 -15.22 1.73
CA ILE A 106 3.58 -13.75 1.89
C ILE A 106 2.28 -13.23 2.55
N GLN A 107 1.17 -13.98 2.52
CA GLN A 107 -0.05 -13.54 3.21
C GLN A 107 0.13 -13.43 4.72
N LYS A 108 0.94 -14.31 5.33
CA LYS A 108 1.18 -14.29 6.79
C LYS A 108 1.79 -12.97 7.29
N PRO A 109 2.91 -12.46 6.71
CA PRO A 109 3.44 -11.15 7.10
C PRO A 109 2.53 -9.99 6.71
N ILE A 110 1.75 -10.08 5.61
CA ILE A 110 0.74 -9.06 5.25
C ILE A 110 -0.32 -8.92 6.35
N GLU A 111 -0.90 -10.03 6.79
CA GLU A 111 -1.91 -10.07 7.85
C GLU A 111 -1.36 -9.58 9.18
N THR A 112 -0.12 -9.96 9.49
CA THR A 112 0.59 -9.51 10.70
C THR A 112 0.78 -8.00 10.68
N CYS A 113 1.32 -7.44 9.59
CA CYS A 113 1.48 -5.99 9.45
C CYS A 113 0.15 -5.24 9.58
N ARG A 114 -0.91 -5.73 8.93
CA ARG A 114 -2.24 -5.11 9.00
C ARG A 114 -2.81 -5.13 10.42
N ARG A 115 -2.72 -6.28 11.11
CA ARG A 115 -3.20 -6.45 12.48
C ARG A 115 -2.46 -5.55 13.45
N ASP A 116 -1.14 -5.51 13.37
CA ASP A 116 -0.31 -4.72 14.27
C ASP A 116 -0.46 -3.22 13.99
N LEU A 117 -0.60 -2.82 12.72
CA LEU A 117 -0.95 -1.45 12.35
C LEU A 117 -2.29 -1.06 12.97
N LEU A 118 -3.32 -1.90 12.83
CA LEU A 118 -4.64 -1.62 13.39
C LEU A 118 -4.59 -1.50 14.92
N ARG A 119 -3.78 -2.33 15.59
CA ARG A 119 -3.57 -2.25 17.04
C ARG A 119 -3.02 -0.88 17.45
N LEU A 120 -2.01 -0.36 16.76
CA LEU A 120 -1.45 0.97 17.04
C LEU A 120 -2.43 2.10 16.72
N VAL A 121 -3.18 1.96 15.62
CA VAL A 121 -4.20 2.94 15.23
C VAL A 121 -5.29 3.03 16.28
N LEU A 122 -5.74 1.89 16.81
CA LEU A 122 -6.80 1.80 17.81
C LEU A 122 -6.36 2.21 19.22
N ARG A 123 -5.05 2.18 19.51
CA ARG A 123 -4.51 2.57 20.82
C ARG A 123 -4.80 4.04 21.12
N GLU A 124 -5.47 4.29 22.24
CA GLU A 124 -5.80 5.64 22.72
C GLU A 124 -4.55 6.41 23.16
N GLU A 125 -3.65 5.73 23.86
CA GLU A 125 -2.35 6.27 24.25
C GLU A 125 -1.36 6.28 23.08
N GLY A 126 -0.45 7.25 23.10
CA GLY A 126 0.62 7.39 22.12
C GLY A 126 0.99 8.84 21.84
N ALA A 127 2.14 9.04 21.21
CA ALA A 127 2.61 10.35 20.79
C ALA A 127 1.87 10.83 19.53
N VAL A 128 1.45 9.92 18.65
CA VAL A 128 0.87 10.26 17.35
C VAL A 128 -0.64 10.56 17.50
N PRO A 129 -1.13 11.75 17.09
CA PRO A 129 -2.55 12.07 17.18
C PRO A 129 -3.44 11.08 16.40
N ARG A 130 -4.64 10.79 16.93
CA ARG A 130 -5.57 9.83 16.31
C ARG A 130 -5.87 10.10 14.82
N PRO A 131 -6.16 11.34 14.38
CA PRO A 131 -6.36 11.62 12.94
C PRO A 131 -5.15 11.28 12.06
N CYS A 132 -3.93 11.42 12.61
CA CYS A 132 -2.69 11.05 11.93
C CYS A 132 -2.57 9.52 11.81
N LYS A 133 -2.82 8.79 12.90
CA LYS A 133 -2.88 7.31 12.90
C LYS A 133 -3.85 6.78 11.85
N GLU A 134 -5.02 7.40 11.75
CA GLU A 134 -6.05 7.02 10.77
C GLU A 134 -5.62 7.22 9.32
N LEU A 135 -4.73 8.17 9.03
CA LEU A 135 -4.20 8.34 7.67
C LEU A 135 -3.36 7.13 7.24
N PHE A 136 -2.49 6.61 8.11
CA PHE A 136 -1.74 5.37 7.85
C PHE A 136 -2.69 4.19 7.60
N TRP A 137 -3.76 4.07 8.39
CA TRP A 137 -4.78 3.04 8.19
C TRP A 137 -5.52 3.19 6.86
N LYS A 138 -5.91 4.42 6.50
CA LYS A 138 -6.56 4.71 5.21
C LYS A 138 -5.65 4.32 4.05
N MET A 139 -4.36 4.63 4.11
CA MET A 139 -3.42 4.24 3.06
C MET A 139 -3.21 2.73 2.97
N CYS A 140 -3.17 2.02 4.10
CA CYS A 140 -3.17 0.55 4.09
C CYS A 140 -4.41 0.00 3.36
N LYS A 141 -5.61 0.55 3.61
CA LYS A 141 -6.82 0.16 2.87
C LYS A 141 -6.74 0.48 1.38
N VAL A 142 -6.11 1.59 0.98
CA VAL A 142 -5.86 1.91 -0.44
C VAL A 142 -4.96 0.86 -1.08
N CYS A 143 -3.90 0.43 -0.40
CA CYS A 143 -3.03 -0.66 -0.90
C CYS A 143 -3.83 -1.95 -1.08
N TYR A 144 -4.68 -2.32 -0.12
CA TYR A 144 -5.59 -3.46 -0.27
C TYR A 144 -6.55 -3.28 -1.45
N PHE A 145 -7.15 -2.10 -1.61
CA PHE A 145 -8.06 -1.84 -2.71
C PHE A 145 -7.42 -2.16 -4.06
N PHE A 146 -6.19 -1.70 -4.28
CA PHE A 146 -5.46 -1.96 -5.53
C PHE A 146 -4.92 -3.39 -5.67
N TYR A 147 -4.45 -4.02 -4.58
CA TYR A 147 -3.64 -5.24 -4.66
C TYR A 147 -4.26 -6.48 -3.98
N PHE A 148 -5.52 -6.43 -3.54
CA PHE A 148 -6.14 -7.56 -2.83
C PHE A 148 -6.30 -8.81 -3.70
N ARG A 149 -6.60 -8.68 -4.99
CA ARG A 149 -6.85 -9.81 -5.90
C ARG A 149 -5.92 -9.89 -7.11
N SER A 150 -5.41 -8.74 -7.54
CA SER A 150 -4.69 -8.57 -8.80
C SER A 150 -3.89 -7.27 -8.73
N ASP A 151 -3.12 -6.99 -9.77
CA ASP A 151 -2.42 -5.72 -9.94
C ASP A 151 -3.35 -4.63 -10.50
N GLY A 152 -4.30 -4.21 -9.67
CA GLY A 152 -5.30 -3.23 -10.05
C GLY A 152 -4.75 -1.81 -10.17
N PHE A 153 -3.54 -1.52 -9.67
CA PHE A 153 -2.92 -0.20 -9.82
C PHE A 153 -2.38 0.02 -11.24
N SER A 154 -1.85 -1.04 -11.85
CA SER A 154 -1.28 -0.96 -13.19
C SER A 154 -2.33 -1.16 -14.29
N SER A 155 -3.55 -1.54 -13.91
CA SER A 155 -4.68 -1.71 -14.82
C SER A 155 -5.47 -0.40 -14.97
N PRO A 156 -5.63 0.13 -16.19
CA PRO A 156 -6.44 1.33 -16.42
C PRO A 156 -7.93 1.11 -16.13
N GLU A 157 -8.43 -0.11 -16.30
CA GLU A 157 -9.87 -0.40 -16.24
C GLU A 157 -10.32 -1.02 -14.91
N GLU A 158 -9.46 -1.79 -14.22
CA GLU A 158 -9.91 -2.67 -13.14
C GLU A 158 -10.58 -1.92 -11.98
N LYS A 159 -10.12 -0.70 -11.67
CA LYS A 159 -10.66 0.14 -10.59
C LYS A 159 -11.52 1.30 -11.08
N ALA A 160 -11.70 1.44 -12.39
CA ALA A 160 -12.41 2.57 -12.98
C ALA A 160 -13.86 2.62 -12.52
N GLY A 161 -14.52 1.46 -12.40
CA GLY A 161 -15.90 1.37 -11.95
C GLY A 161 -16.12 1.88 -10.52
N GLU A 162 -15.22 1.53 -9.60
CA GLU A 162 -15.26 1.99 -8.21
C GLU A 162 -14.89 3.48 -8.08
N VAL A 163 -13.92 3.96 -8.86
CA VAL A 163 -13.59 5.39 -8.93
C VAL A 163 -14.80 6.19 -9.43
N ASP A 164 -15.43 5.74 -10.51
CA ASP A 164 -16.63 6.36 -11.05
C ASP A 164 -17.76 6.41 -10.02
N ALA A 165 -17.98 5.32 -9.30
CA ALA A 165 -19.03 5.22 -8.29
C ALA A 165 -18.84 6.22 -7.13
N VAL A 166 -17.61 6.60 -6.82
CA VAL A 166 -17.28 7.51 -5.71
C VAL A 166 -17.14 8.96 -6.16
N ILE A 167 -16.58 9.20 -7.34
CA ILE A 167 -16.19 10.55 -7.81
C ILE A 167 -17.19 11.11 -8.83
N ASN A 168 -17.63 10.28 -9.78
CA ASN A 168 -18.35 10.75 -10.97
C ASN A 168 -19.87 10.53 -10.90
N LYS A 169 -20.32 9.48 -10.21
CA LYS A 169 -21.74 9.09 -10.16
C LYS A 169 -22.41 9.62 -8.90
N PRO A 170 -23.44 10.48 -9.01
CA PRO A 170 -24.18 10.97 -7.85
C PRO A 170 -24.98 9.84 -7.19
N LEU A 171 -25.13 9.93 -5.87
CA LEU A 171 -25.98 9.03 -5.10
C LEU A 171 -27.44 9.19 -5.53
N GLN A 172 -28.08 8.08 -5.90
CA GLN A 172 -29.50 8.07 -6.24
C GLN A 172 -30.32 8.06 -4.95
N LEU A 173 -31.00 9.19 -4.67
CA LEU A 173 -31.89 9.30 -3.52
C LEU A 173 -33.27 8.76 -3.90
N LYS A 174 -33.85 7.88 -3.07
CA LYS A 174 -35.23 7.42 -3.27
C LYS A 174 -36.18 8.61 -3.17
N GLY A 175 -36.74 9.06 -4.30
CA GLY A 175 -37.70 10.15 -4.39
C GLY A 175 -37.41 11.20 -5.47
N SER A 176 -36.22 11.20 -6.09
CA SER A 176 -35.90 12.11 -7.20
C SER A 176 -36.39 11.59 -8.56
N SER A 177 -37.71 11.47 -8.70
CA SER A 177 -38.35 11.51 -10.02
C SER A 177 -38.59 12.99 -10.35
N GLY A 178 -37.65 13.62 -11.03
CA GLY A 178 -37.77 15.02 -11.43
C GLY A 178 -36.90 15.30 -12.64
N HIS A 179 -37.44 15.07 -13.83
CA HIS A 179 -36.94 15.68 -15.06
C HIS A 179 -36.82 17.19 -14.84
N VAL A 180 -35.60 17.72 -14.89
CA VAL A 180 -35.37 19.13 -15.18
C VAL A 180 -34.85 19.20 -16.61
N SER A 181 -35.78 19.31 -17.56
CA SER A 181 -35.48 19.74 -18.91
C SER A 181 -35.25 21.25 -18.89
N PHE A 182 -33.99 21.70 -19.00
CA PHE A 182 -33.73 23.07 -19.42
C PHE A 182 -33.90 23.14 -20.93
N GLY A 183 -35.10 23.55 -21.36
CA GLY A 183 -35.30 24.04 -22.71
C GLY A 183 -34.79 25.47 -22.79
N GLU A 184 -33.75 25.71 -23.57
CA GLU A 184 -33.45 27.05 -24.07
C GLU A 184 -34.22 27.25 -25.38
N LYS A 185 -35.29 28.06 -25.30
CA LYS A 185 -35.77 28.84 -26.43
C LYS A 185 -34.91 30.09 -26.51
N ASN A 186 -34.20 30.25 -27.62
CA ASN A 186 -34.30 31.42 -28.50
C ASN A 186 -33.59 31.12 -29.82
#